data_AF-A0A1I6PYA2-F1
#
_entry.id   AF-A0A1I6PYA2-F1
#
_cell.length_a   1.000
_cell.length_b   1.000
_cell.length_c   1.000
_cell.angle_alpha   90.00
_cell.angle_beta   90.00
_cell.angle_gamma   90.00
#
_symmetry.space_group_name_H-M   'P 1'
#
loop_
_entity.id
_entity.type
_entity.pdbx_description
1 polymer ?
#
loop_
_entity_poly.entity_id
_entity_poly.type
_entity_poly.pdbx_seq_one_letter_code
_entity_poly.pdbx_strand_id
1 'polypeptide(L)'
;MGTPKKKSTESFVKDIRRQTRRMFTAEQKILIVMEGLRAELSVAELCRKHSIAQSQFYAWNKEFMEAGKKRLNGDVVREATSDEVSELKKENARLKEMVADLVLRYDIVKKSLDMLD
;
A
#
# COMPACT_ATOMS: atom_id res chain seq x y z
N MET A 1 -9.03 48.86 -3.83
CA MET A 1 -9.50 47.74 -4.67
C MET A 1 -8.35 47.27 -5.53
N GLY A 2 -7.82 46.06 -5.34
CA GLY A 2 -6.72 45.53 -6.15
C GLY A 2 -7.26 44.96 -7.46
N THR A 3 -6.78 45.48 -8.60
CA THR A 3 -7.14 44.96 -9.92
C THR A 3 -6.67 43.51 -10.09
N PRO A 4 -7.46 42.59 -10.67
CA PRO A 4 -7.03 41.22 -10.88
C PRO A 4 -5.90 41.20 -11.92
N LYS A 5 -4.72 40.68 -11.53
CA LYS A 5 -3.60 40.45 -12.47
C LYS A 5 -4.05 39.49 -13.57
N LYS A 6 -4.13 39.97 -14.81
CA LYS A 6 -4.38 39.15 -16.00
C LYS A 6 -3.29 38.08 -16.07
N LYS A 7 -3.68 36.79 -16.17
CA LYS A 7 -2.73 35.68 -16.33
C LYS A 7 -1.87 35.92 -17.57
N SER A 8 -0.55 35.74 -17.44
CA SER A 8 0.41 35.83 -18.54
C SER A 8 0.15 34.74 -19.59
N THR A 9 0.46 35.01 -20.86
CA THR A 9 0.43 34.03 -21.97
C THR A 9 1.20 32.75 -21.64
N GLU A 10 2.31 32.87 -20.90
CA GLU A 10 3.09 31.72 -20.41
C GLU A 10 2.28 30.81 -19.49
N SER A 11 1.43 31.37 -18.63
CA SER A 11 0.54 30.60 -17.74
C SER A 11 -0.48 29.82 -18.55
N PHE A 12 -1.07 30.43 -19.59
CA PHE A 12 -2.04 29.76 -20.45
C PHE A 12 -1.40 28.59 -21.21
N VAL A 13 -0.19 28.76 -21.75
CA VAL A 13 0.54 27.67 -22.43
C VAL A 13 0.85 26.51 -21.47
N LYS A 14 1.25 26.82 -20.22
CA LYS A 14 1.48 25.81 -19.17
C LYS A 14 0.21 25.06 -18.81
N ASP A 15 -0.91 25.78 -18.68
CA ASP A 15 -2.22 25.19 -18.36
C ASP A 15 -2.69 24.25 -19.47
N ILE A 16 -2.59 24.67 -20.74
CA ILE A 16 -2.92 23.82 -21.91
C ILE A 16 -2.07 22.55 -21.90
N ARG A 17 -0.74 22.67 -21.76
CA ARG A 17 0.16 21.50 -21.70
C ARG A 17 -0.17 20.54 -20.56
N ARG A 18 -0.64 21.05 -19.42
CA ARG A 18 -1.06 20.23 -18.29
C ARG A 18 -2.35 19.48 -18.60
N GLN A 19 -3.30 20.15 -19.24
CA GLN A 19 -4.63 19.64 -19.53
C GLN A 19 -4.64 18.65 -20.71
N THR A 20 -3.75 18.84 -21.69
CA THR A 20 -3.57 17.92 -22.83
C THR A 20 -2.55 16.80 -22.56
N ARG A 21 -2.04 16.69 -21.33
CA ARG A 21 -1.06 15.64 -20.99
C ARG A 21 -1.74 14.27 -21.09
N ARG A 22 -1.17 13.39 -21.90
CA ARG A 22 -1.63 12.00 -22.01
C ARG A 22 -1.57 11.30 -20.66
N MET A 23 -2.67 10.69 -20.27
CA MET A 23 -2.78 9.85 -19.07
C MET A 23 -2.74 8.38 -19.47
N PHE A 24 -1.97 7.59 -18.74
CA PHE A 24 -1.87 6.15 -18.91
C PHE A 24 -2.55 5.46 -17.73
N THR A 25 -3.44 4.51 -18.03
CA THR A 25 -4.03 3.66 -17.00
C THR A 25 -2.99 2.71 -16.40
N ALA A 26 -3.31 2.08 -15.28
CA ALA A 26 -2.41 1.11 -14.65
C ALA A 26 -2.11 -0.07 -15.59
N GLU A 27 -3.14 -0.58 -16.27
CA GLU A 27 -3.07 -1.69 -17.23
C GLU A 27 -2.14 -1.34 -18.40
N GLN A 28 -2.27 -0.12 -18.95
CA GLN A 28 -1.39 0.34 -20.03
C GLN A 28 0.07 0.41 -19.60
N LYS A 29 0.34 0.94 -18.39
CA LYS A 29 1.70 0.99 -17.85
C LYS A 29 2.28 -0.42 -17.70
N ILE A 30 1.49 -1.36 -17.17
CA ILE A 30 1.90 -2.76 -16.99
C ILE A 30 2.22 -3.41 -18.35
N LEU A 31 1.37 -3.23 -19.36
CA LEU A 31 1.61 -3.79 -20.69
C LEU A 31 2.93 -3.29 -21.29
N ILE A 32 3.21 -1.98 -21.18
CA ILE A 32 4.44 -1.37 -21.68
C ILE A 32 5.66 -1.91 -20.92
N VAL A 33 5.58 -2.01 -19.59
CA VAL A 33 6.67 -2.57 -18.77
C VAL A 33 6.94 -4.02 -19.16
N MET A 34 5.91 -4.85 -19.30
CA MET A 34 6.04 -6.24 -19.73
C MET A 34 6.64 -6.37 -21.14
N GLU A 35 6.27 -5.50 -22.08
CA GLU A 35 6.89 -5.44 -23.41
C GLU A 35 8.38 -5.12 -23.33
N GLY A 36 8.78 -4.19 -22.47
CA GLY A 36 10.20 -3.89 -22.21
C GLY A 36 10.96 -5.05 -21.57
N LEU A 37 10.32 -5.81 -20.68
CA LEU A 37 10.93 -6.99 -20.04
C LEU A 37 11.14 -8.16 -21.00
N ARG A 38 10.34 -8.28 -22.08
CA ARG A 38 10.57 -9.27 -23.13
C ARG A 38 11.87 -9.03 -23.92
N ALA A 39 12.43 -7.81 -23.85
CA ALA A 39 13.68 -7.43 -24.51
C ALA A 39 13.71 -7.62 -26.04
N GLU A 40 12.54 -7.65 -26.69
CA GLU A 40 12.41 -7.75 -28.15
C GLU A 40 12.75 -6.42 -28.86
N LEU A 41 12.52 -5.30 -28.19
CA LEU A 41 12.85 -3.95 -28.64
C LEU A 41 13.82 -3.31 -27.65
N SER A 42 14.69 -2.42 -28.15
CA SER A 42 15.44 -1.55 -27.25
C SER A 42 14.50 -0.63 -26.47
N VAL A 43 14.88 -0.24 -25.25
CA VAL A 43 14.08 0.71 -24.43
C VAL A 43 13.80 2.01 -25.19
N ALA A 44 14.74 2.47 -26.03
CA ALA A 44 14.57 3.65 -26.86
C ALA A 44 13.48 3.47 -27.94
N GLU A 45 13.40 2.30 -28.57
CA GLU A 45 12.35 1.98 -29.55
C GLU A 45 10.99 1.81 -28.89
N LEU A 46 10.93 1.10 -27.76
CA LEU A 46 9.71 0.96 -26.97
C LEU A 46 9.15 2.32 -26.55
N CYS A 47 10.00 3.21 -26.04
CA CYS A 47 9.59 4.54 -25.61
C CYS A 47 9.06 5.40 -26.77
N ARG A 48 9.68 5.29 -27.96
CA ARG A 48 9.19 5.95 -29.19
C ARG A 48 7.83 5.40 -29.61
N LYS A 49 7.67 4.07 -29.64
CA LYS A 49 6.42 3.38 -29.98
C LYS A 49 5.25 3.83 -29.10
N HIS A 50 5.49 3.96 -27.80
CA HIS A 50 4.45 4.36 -26.82
C HIS A 50 4.37 5.87 -26.58
N SER A 51 5.22 6.67 -27.23
CA SER A 51 5.33 8.12 -27.04
C SER A 51 5.53 8.51 -25.57
N ILE A 52 6.46 7.83 -24.90
CA ILE A 52 6.85 8.09 -23.52
C ILE A 52 8.33 8.45 -23.42
N ALA A 53 8.70 9.15 -22.35
CA ALA A 53 10.10 9.38 -22.04
C ALA A 53 10.73 8.12 -21.41
N GLN A 54 12.01 7.86 -21.67
CA GLN A 54 12.72 6.73 -21.05
C GLN A 54 12.72 6.81 -19.52
N SER A 55 12.82 8.02 -18.95
CA SER A 55 12.71 8.23 -17.50
C SER A 55 11.36 7.77 -16.93
N GLN A 56 10.27 7.95 -17.68
CA GLN A 56 8.94 7.50 -17.30
C GLN A 56 8.83 5.97 -17.36
N PHE A 57 9.41 5.34 -18.39
CA PHE A 57 9.50 3.88 -18.48
C PHE A 57 10.27 3.30 -17.28
N TYR A 58 11.47 3.82 -16.99
CA TYR A 58 12.28 3.30 -15.89
C TYR A 58 11.62 3.51 -14.52
N ALA A 59 10.90 4.61 -14.31
CA ALA A 59 10.11 4.83 -13.11
C ALA A 59 9.04 3.74 -12.95
N TRP A 60 8.25 3.48 -14.00
CA TRP A 60 7.22 2.43 -13.96
C TRP A 60 7.81 1.02 -13.81
N ASN A 61 8.92 0.73 -14.49
CA ASN A 61 9.61 -0.55 -14.39
C ASN A 61 10.09 -0.79 -12.95
N LYS A 62 10.68 0.23 -12.32
CA LYS A 62 11.10 0.18 -10.91
C LYS A 62 9.92 -0.07 -9.98
N GLU A 63 8.86 0.73 -10.08
CA GLU A 63 7.65 0.58 -9.26
C GLU A 63 7.03 -0.81 -9.40
N PHE A 64 6.94 -1.32 -10.64
CA PHE A 64 6.41 -2.65 -10.95
C PHE A 64 7.24 -3.76 -10.30
N MET A 65 8.57 -3.71 -10.42
CA MET A 65 9.47 -4.71 -9.85
C MET A 65 9.49 -4.66 -8.32
N GLU A 66 9.47 -3.47 -7.72
CA GLU A 66 9.43 -3.31 -6.26
C GLU A 66 8.12 -3.84 -5.67
N ALA A 67 6.98 -3.53 -6.30
CA ALA A 67 5.68 -4.05 -5.89
C ALA A 67 5.62 -5.58 -6.02
N GLY A 68 6.11 -6.13 -7.13
CA GLY A 68 6.22 -7.58 -7.35
C GLY A 68 7.08 -8.25 -6.27
N LYS A 69 8.29 -7.73 -6.02
CA LYS A 69 9.20 -8.25 -4.97
C LYS A 69 8.56 -8.16 -3.59
N LYS A 70 7.92 -7.05 -3.26
CA LYS A 70 7.24 -6.88 -1.96
C LYS A 70 6.10 -7.89 -1.78
N ARG A 71 5.33 -8.18 -2.84
CA ARG A 71 4.26 -9.18 -2.77
C ARG A 71 4.80 -10.58 -2.58
N LEU A 72 5.81 -10.96 -3.36
CA LEU A 72 6.44 -12.28 -3.27
C LEU A 72 7.13 -12.50 -1.91
N ASN A 73 7.80 -11.48 -1.38
CA ASN A 73 8.34 -11.53 -0.01
C ASN A 73 7.23 -11.50 1.06
N GLY A 74 6.13 -10.80 0.77
CA GLY A 74 4.98 -10.66 1.67
C GLY A 74 4.19 -11.96 1.82
N ASP A 75 4.10 -12.80 0.79
CA ASP A 75 3.48 -14.12 0.88
C ASP A 75 4.27 -15.06 1.81
N VAL A 76 5.61 -14.95 1.85
CA VAL A 76 6.45 -15.65 2.84
C VAL A 76 6.14 -15.20 4.27
N VAL A 77 5.87 -13.91 4.48
CA VAL A 77 5.56 -13.35 5.81
C VAL A 77 4.10 -13.63 6.22
N ARG A 78 3.17 -13.64 5.27
CA ARG A 78 1.73 -13.78 5.55
C ARG A 78 1.33 -15.23 5.82
N GLU A 79 1.97 -16.19 5.17
CA GLU A 79 1.83 -17.61 5.52
C GLU A 79 2.43 -17.90 6.90
N ALA A 80 3.59 -17.32 7.23
CA ALA A 80 4.20 -17.50 8.56
C ALA A 80 3.40 -16.84 9.71
N THR A 81 2.72 -15.72 9.46
CA THR A 81 1.99 -14.97 10.50
C THR A 81 0.55 -15.43 10.70
N SER A 82 -0.07 -16.12 9.74
CA SER A 82 -1.47 -16.57 9.87
C SER A 82 -1.64 -17.57 11.01
N ASP A 83 -0.73 -18.54 11.11
CA ASP A 83 -0.78 -19.57 12.15
C ASP A 83 -0.42 -18.98 13.52
N GLU A 84 0.63 -18.16 13.59
CA GLU A 84 1.02 -17.47 14.81
C GLU A 84 -0.10 -16.54 15.33
N VAL A 85 -0.75 -15.79 14.44
CA VAL A 85 -1.89 -14.91 14.81
C VAL A 85 -3.10 -15.73 15.26
N SER A 86 -3.34 -16.90 14.68
CA SER A 86 -4.40 -17.80 15.11
C SER A 86 -4.15 -18.34 16.52
N GLU A 87 -2.93 -18.81 16.79
CA GLU A 87 -2.53 -19.32 18.11
C GLU A 87 -2.52 -18.21 19.17
N LEU A 88 -2.01 -17.02 18.85
CA LEU A 88 -2.06 -15.86 19.73
C LEU A 88 -3.50 -15.46 20.08
N LYS A 89 -4.45 -15.57 19.14
CA LYS A 89 -5.87 -15.31 19.41
C LYS A 89 -6.48 -16.34 20.35
N LYS A 90 -6.15 -17.62 20.18
CA LYS A 90 -6.61 -18.70 21.08
C LYS A 90 -6.08 -18.51 22.50
N GLU A 91 -4.78 -18.22 22.62
CA GLU A 91 -4.16 -17.98 23.93
C GLU A 91 -4.73 -16.74 24.61
N ASN A 92 -4.98 -15.66 23.86
CA ASN A 92 -5.62 -14.46 24.39
C ASN A 92 -7.05 -14.74 24.92
N ALA A 93 -7.82 -15.57 24.23
CA ALA A 93 -9.14 -15.99 24.68
C ALA A 93 -9.07 -16.79 25.99
N ARG A 94 -8.16 -17.77 26.05
CA ARG A 94 -7.92 -18.58 27.25
C ARG A 94 -7.48 -17.72 28.45
N LEU A 95 -6.55 -16.80 28.23
CA LEU A 95 -6.08 -15.88 29.27
C LEU A 95 -7.21 -15.00 29.82
N LYS A 96 -8.09 -14.49 28.95
CA LYS A 96 -9.26 -13.70 29.38
C LYS A 96 -10.22 -14.52 30.25
N GLU A 97 -10.46 -15.78 29.90
CA GLU A 97 -11.32 -16.67 30.68
C GLU A 97 -10.74 -16.95 32.07
N MET A 98 -9.44 -17.26 32.16
CA MET A 98 -8.77 -17.47 33.45
C MET A 98 -8.77 -16.21 34.32
N VAL A 99 -8.55 -15.04 33.71
CA VAL A 99 -8.61 -13.76 34.44
C VAL A 99 -10.03 -13.51 34.97
N ALA A 100 -11.06 -13.77 34.17
CA ALA A 100 -12.45 -13.63 34.61
C ALA A 100 -12.77 -14.57 35.79
N ASP A 101 -12.36 -15.83 35.73
CA ASP A 101 -12.53 -16.80 36.84
C ASP A 101 -11.79 -16.35 38.11
N LEU A 102 -10.54 -15.88 37.97
CA LEU A 102 -9.77 -15.36 39.10
C LEU A 102 -10.43 -14.13 39.75
N VAL A 103 -10.96 -13.20 38.94
CA VAL A 103 -11.68 -12.01 39.45
C VAL A 103 -12.94 -12.41 40.21
N LEU A 104 -13.73 -13.35 39.68
CA LEU A 104 -14.92 -13.85 40.38
C LEU A 104 -14.57 -14.49 41.72
N ARG A 105 -13.52 -15.32 41.77
CA ARG A 105 -13.03 -15.92 43.02
C ARG A 105 -12.54 -14.88 44.01
N TYR A 106 -11.81 -13.87 43.54
CA TYR A 106 -11.34 -12.77 44.35
C TYR A 106 -12.52 -12.01 44.99
N ASP A 107 -13.55 -11.69 44.22
CA ASP A 107 -14.74 -10.99 44.72
C ASP A 107 -15.51 -11.81 45.77
N ILE A 108 -15.60 -13.13 45.59
CA ILE A 108 -16.22 -14.03 46.58
C ILE A 108 -15.44 -14.01 47.90
N VAL A 109 -14.11 -14.19 47.82
CA VAL A 109 -13.24 -14.20 49.00
C VAL A 109 -13.30 -12.86 49.72
N LYS A 110 -13.22 -11.75 48.98
CA LYS A 110 -13.33 -10.41 49.53
C LYS A 110 -14.64 -10.20 50.28
N LYS A 111 -15.79 -10.53 49.66
CA LYS A 111 -17.10 -10.44 50.33
C LYS A 111 -17.20 -11.32 51.57
N SER A 112 -16.60 -12.51 51.55
CA SER A 112 -16.61 -13.40 52.71
C SER A 112 -15.82 -12.85 53.88
N LEU A 113 -14.70 -12.17 53.61
CA LEU A 113 -13.90 -11.48 54.62
C LEU A 113 -14.67 -10.28 55.19
N ASP A 114 -15.28 -9.46 54.33
CA ASP A 114 -16.09 -8.30 54.74
C ASP A 114 -17.31 -8.69 55.60
N MET A 115 -17.77 -9.94 55.55
CA MET A 115 -18.87 -10.45 56.40
C MET A 115 -18.40 -11.00 57.76
N LEU A 116 -17.10 -11.16 57.96
CA LEU A 116 -16.50 -11.64 59.21
C LEU A 116 -16.03 -10.51 60.13
N ASP A 117 -15.97 -9.27 59.62
CA ASP A 117 -15.77 -8.02 60.35
C ASP A 117 -17.11 -7.39 60.79
#